data_AF-A0A2N1DH68-F1
#
_entry.id   AF-A0A2N1DH68-F1
#
_cell.length_a   1.000
_cell.length_b   1.000
_cell.length_c   1.000
_cell.angle_alpha   90.00
_cell.angle_beta   90.00
_cell.angle_gamma   90.00
#
_symmetry.space_group_name_H-M   'P 1'
#
loop_
_entity.id
_entity.type
_entity.pdbx_description
1 polymer ?
#
loop_
_entity_poly.entity_id
_entity_poly.type
_entity_poly.pdbx_seq_one_letter_code
_entity_poly.pdbx_strand_id
1 'polypeptide(L)'
;MRQKIVVTERECKARGVPNGDLQVIPQGEFVNITQDLGGNFTVTWRGNMLRIDGTDADAIGRKPQKLDFPILKDGLIHKDQVLQALATVYDPEIPIDLLSLGLIYKVFVNQDTQTVHIDMTLTAPACGMGPVLVGDVEYRVSMVPNVKQVAVELIFDPPWSREMMSEEAQLEAGIFF
;
A
#
# COMPACT_ATOMS: atom_id res chain seq x y z
N MET A 1 11.05 -15.21 -12.76
CA MET A 1 10.61 -13.81 -13.03
C MET A 1 11.57 -13.17 -14.01
N ARG A 2 11.10 -12.70 -15.17
CA ARG A 2 11.92 -11.92 -16.11
C ARG A 2 12.03 -10.50 -15.56
N GLN A 3 13.22 -10.11 -15.11
CA GLN A 3 13.57 -8.71 -14.88
C GLN A 3 13.26 -7.91 -16.14
N LYS A 4 12.41 -6.89 -16.04
CA LYS A 4 11.98 -6.07 -17.18
C LYS A 4 12.45 -4.65 -16.93
N ILE A 5 13.46 -4.24 -17.70
CA ILE A 5 13.92 -2.86 -17.72
C ILE A 5 12.88 -2.03 -18.46
N VAL A 6 12.45 -0.95 -17.84
CA VAL A 6 11.54 0.04 -18.40
C VAL A 6 12.14 1.44 -18.22
N VAL A 7 11.66 2.39 -19.01
CA VAL A 7 12.04 3.80 -18.90
C VAL A 7 10.88 4.53 -18.24
N THR A 8 11.15 5.41 -17.29
CA THR A 8 10.11 6.20 -16.65
C THR A 8 9.49 7.20 -17.64
N GLU A 9 8.17 7.16 -17.80
CA GLU A 9 7.44 8.02 -18.75
C GLU A 9 7.16 9.41 -18.18
N ARG A 10 7.15 9.54 -16.84
CA ARG A 10 7.05 10.80 -16.10
C ARG A 10 7.82 10.71 -14.79
N GLU A 11 7.92 11.83 -14.09
CA GLU A 11 8.38 11.85 -12.71
C GLU A 11 7.50 10.93 -11.84
N CYS A 12 8.16 10.06 -11.08
CA CYS A 12 7.51 9.05 -10.24
C CYS A 12 7.98 9.17 -8.80
N LYS A 13 7.03 9.27 -7.87
CA LYS A 13 7.33 9.11 -6.44
C LYS A 13 7.50 7.63 -6.14
N ALA A 14 8.48 7.31 -5.31
CA ALA A 14 8.75 5.96 -4.86
C ALA A 14 9.24 5.98 -3.41
N ARG A 15 9.12 4.85 -2.71
CA ARG A 15 9.63 4.69 -1.34
C ARG A 15 10.85 3.81 -1.32
N GLY A 16 11.89 4.23 -0.61
CA GLY A 16 13.06 3.42 -0.34
C GLY A 16 12.70 2.14 0.42
N VAL A 17 13.20 1.00 -0.03
CA VAL A 17 13.04 -0.28 0.66
C VAL A 17 14.38 -0.63 1.32
N PRO A 18 14.45 -0.88 2.64
CA PRO A 18 13.33 -1.01 3.60
C PRO A 18 12.92 0.29 4.34
N ASN A 19 13.66 1.38 4.18
CA ASN A 19 13.58 2.52 5.11
C ASN A 19 12.31 3.39 4.99
N GLY A 20 11.57 3.31 3.88
CA GLY A 20 10.34 4.08 3.64
C GLY A 20 10.56 5.53 3.19
N ASP A 21 11.80 5.98 3.01
CA ASP A 21 12.12 7.35 2.59
C ASP A 21 11.55 7.67 1.20
N LEU A 22 10.94 8.85 1.06
CA LEU A 22 10.42 9.30 -0.23
C LEU A 22 11.57 9.65 -1.16
N GLN A 23 11.59 9.01 -2.32
CA GLN A 23 12.47 9.31 -3.44
C GLN A 23 11.65 9.67 -4.67
N VAL A 24 12.24 10.52 -5.51
CA VAL A 24 11.64 10.94 -6.77
C VAL A 24 12.53 10.43 -7.90
N ILE A 25 11.97 9.60 -8.77
CA ILE A 25 12.63 9.10 -9.97
C ILE A 25 12.26 10.06 -11.11
N PRO A 26 13.23 10.78 -11.70
CA PRO A 26 12.99 11.65 -12.85
C PRO A 26 12.43 10.88 -14.05
N GLN A 27 11.76 11.60 -14.94
CA GLN A 27 11.37 11.10 -16.26
C GLN A 27 12.60 10.70 -17.09
N GLY A 28 12.50 9.62 -17.86
CA GLY A 28 13.54 9.16 -18.78
C GLY A 28 14.62 8.29 -18.14
N GLU A 29 14.45 7.90 -16.87
CA GLU A 29 15.39 7.03 -16.15
C GLU A 29 15.09 5.55 -16.38
N PHE A 30 16.14 4.74 -16.39
CA PHE A 30 16.01 3.29 -16.50
C PHE A 30 15.76 2.68 -15.12
N VAL A 31 14.66 1.96 -14.97
CA VAL A 31 14.32 1.20 -13.76
C VAL A 31 14.11 -0.26 -14.10
N ASN A 32 14.54 -1.16 -13.23
CA ASN A 32 14.34 -2.59 -13.41
C ASN A 32 13.24 -3.08 -12.49
N ILE A 33 12.13 -3.56 -13.05
CA ILE A 33 11.02 -4.10 -12.26
C ILE A 33 11.41 -5.50 -11.76
N THR A 34 11.47 -5.66 -10.44
CA THR A 34 11.80 -6.92 -9.76
C THR A 34 10.55 -7.66 -9.29
N GLN A 35 9.51 -6.94 -8.88
CA GLN A 35 8.20 -7.49 -8.50
C GLN A 35 7.06 -6.63 -9.03
N ASP A 36 5.94 -7.29 -9.33
CA ASP A 36 4.69 -6.70 -9.83
C ASP A 36 3.56 -7.43 -9.09
N LEU A 37 3.06 -6.80 -8.02
CA LEU A 37 2.08 -7.40 -7.11
C LEU A 37 0.67 -6.78 -7.28
N GLY A 38 0.36 -6.21 -8.45
CA GLY A 38 -0.96 -5.65 -8.76
C GLY A 38 -1.31 -4.34 -8.03
N GLY A 39 -0.90 -4.18 -6.77
CA GLY A 39 -1.06 -2.96 -5.97
C GLY A 39 0.19 -2.10 -5.87
N ASN A 40 1.39 -2.68 -6.04
CA ASN A 40 2.68 -1.97 -5.98
C ASN A 40 3.71 -2.65 -6.87
N PHE A 41 4.73 -1.89 -7.27
CA PHE A 41 5.86 -2.34 -8.07
C PHE A 41 7.16 -2.16 -7.29
N THR A 42 7.90 -3.24 -7.10
CA THR A 42 9.27 -3.14 -6.59
C THR A 42 10.20 -2.96 -7.79
N VAL A 43 11.02 -1.91 -7.76
CA VAL A 43 11.98 -1.58 -8.81
C VAL A 43 13.38 -1.41 -8.22
N THR A 44 14.40 -1.58 -9.05
CA THR A 44 15.75 -1.11 -8.73
C THR A 44 16.14 0.07 -9.61
N TRP A 45 16.65 1.12 -8.97
CA TRP A 45 17.11 2.35 -9.62
C TRP A 45 18.37 2.86 -8.93
N ARG A 46 19.46 3.07 -9.70
CA ARG A 46 20.76 3.54 -9.20
C ARG A 46 21.32 2.75 -8.00
N GLY A 47 21.06 1.45 -7.96
CA GLY A 47 21.51 0.56 -6.88
C GLY A 47 20.57 0.52 -5.66
N ASN A 48 19.55 1.38 -5.61
CA ASN A 48 18.52 1.37 -4.57
C ASN A 48 17.35 0.49 -4.99
N MET A 49 16.74 -0.17 -4.00
CA MET A 49 15.46 -0.84 -4.18
C MET A 49 14.35 0.13 -3.74
N LEU A 50 13.43 0.40 -4.65
CA LEU A 50 12.33 1.34 -4.44
C LEU A 50 11.00 0.66 -4.70
N ARG A 51 9.96 1.15 -4.04
CA ARG A 51 8.58 0.72 -4.23
C ARG A 51 7.78 1.85 -4.83
N ILE A 52 7.18 1.59 -5.99
CA ILE A 52 6.26 2.50 -6.69
C ILE A 52 4.84 2.03 -6.42
N ASP A 53 3.95 2.98 -6.09
CA ASP A 53 2.54 2.69 -5.85
C ASP A 53 1.83 2.30 -7.15
N GLY A 54 0.86 1.38 -7.08
CA GLY A 54 0.11 0.92 -8.24
C GLY A 54 -0.69 2.01 -8.94
N THR A 55 -1.07 3.08 -8.22
CA THR A 55 -1.71 4.26 -8.82
C THR A 55 -0.77 5.07 -9.71
N ASP A 56 0.54 4.93 -9.50
CA ASP A 56 1.61 5.58 -10.29
C ASP A 56 2.22 4.65 -11.35
N ALA A 57 1.60 3.50 -11.64
CA ALA A 57 2.16 2.51 -12.55
C ALA A 57 2.32 3.02 -13.99
N ASP A 58 1.56 4.02 -14.40
CA ASP A 58 1.72 4.69 -15.70
C ASP A 58 3.11 5.30 -15.85
N ALA A 59 3.73 5.76 -14.75
CA ALA A 59 5.07 6.31 -14.75
C ALA A 59 6.14 5.31 -15.18
N ILE A 60 5.86 4.00 -15.14
CA ILE A 60 6.76 2.91 -15.57
C ILE A 60 6.18 2.11 -16.74
N GLY A 61 5.26 2.70 -17.51
CA GLY A 61 4.67 2.09 -18.70
C GLY A 61 3.74 0.91 -18.38
N ARG A 62 3.14 0.90 -17.18
CA ARG A 62 2.16 -0.10 -16.73
C ARG A 62 0.78 0.53 -16.62
N LYS A 63 -0.25 -0.32 -16.52
CA LYS A 63 -1.62 0.16 -16.34
C LYS A 63 -1.77 0.61 -14.88
N PRO A 64 -2.07 1.90 -14.62
CA PRO A 64 -2.25 2.37 -13.25
C PRO A 64 -3.50 1.73 -12.65
N GLN A 65 -3.41 1.38 -11.38
CA GLN A 65 -4.55 1.00 -10.58
C GLN A 65 -5.43 2.23 -10.41
N LYS A 66 -6.69 2.13 -10.85
CA LYS A 66 -7.68 3.19 -10.64
C LYS A 66 -8.44 2.91 -9.36
N LEU A 67 -8.36 3.85 -8.43
CA LEU A 67 -9.29 3.93 -7.31
C LEU A 67 -10.49 4.74 -7.78
N ASP A 68 -11.63 4.08 -7.93
CA ASP A 68 -12.89 4.74 -8.22
C ASP A 68 -13.70 4.83 -6.93
N PHE A 69 -13.86 6.05 -6.44
CA PHE A 69 -14.67 6.36 -5.27
C PHE A 69 -15.86 7.21 -5.74
N PRO A 70 -17.11 6.76 -5.54
CA PRO A 70 -18.26 7.59 -5.84
C PRO A 70 -18.18 8.88 -5.00
N ILE A 71 -18.20 10.03 -5.66
CA ILE A 71 -18.19 11.33 -4.97
C ILE A 71 -19.58 11.56 -4.38
N LEU A 72 -19.67 11.42 -3.06
CA LEU A 72 -20.87 11.69 -2.29
C LEU A 72 -20.91 13.18 -1.90
N LYS A 73 -22.08 13.81 -2.04
CA LYS A 73 -22.25 15.28 -1.86
C LYS A 73 -22.43 15.71 -0.40
N ASP A 74 -22.31 14.78 0.55
CA ASP A 74 -22.46 15.05 1.97
C ASP A 74 -21.19 15.62 2.62
N GLY A 75 -20.05 15.61 1.91
CA GLY A 75 -18.77 16.14 2.40
C GLY A 75 -18.13 15.26 3.49
N LEU A 76 -18.65 14.05 3.69
CA LEU A 76 -18.18 13.10 4.70
C LEU A 76 -17.13 12.16 4.11
N ILE A 77 -16.28 11.63 4.98
CA ILE A 77 -15.39 10.52 4.66
C ILE A 77 -16.18 9.23 4.89
N HIS A 78 -16.33 8.43 3.84
CA HIS A 78 -17.07 7.16 3.93
C HIS A 78 -16.13 6.02 4.29
N LYS A 79 -16.42 5.33 5.39
CA LYS A 79 -15.56 4.25 5.90
C LYS A 79 -15.36 3.14 4.86
N ASP A 80 -16.38 2.82 4.08
CA ASP A 80 -16.30 1.78 3.04
C ASP A 80 -15.28 2.15 1.95
N GLN A 81 -15.13 3.44 1.63
CA GLN A 81 -14.12 3.92 0.68
C GLN A 81 -12.71 3.82 1.27
N VAL A 82 -12.56 4.05 2.59
CA VAL A 82 -11.30 3.82 3.30
C VAL A 82 -10.92 2.34 3.27
N LEU A 83 -11.87 1.44 3.54
CA LEU A 83 -11.64 0.00 3.47
C LEU A 83 -11.31 -0.45 2.04
N GLN A 84 -11.99 0.09 1.03
CA GLN A 84 -11.68 -0.16 -0.38
C GLN A 84 -10.26 0.29 -0.72
N ALA A 85 -9.81 1.45 -0.23
CA ALA A 85 -8.43 1.91 -0.42
C ALA A 85 -7.43 0.94 0.24
N LEU A 86 -7.68 0.52 1.48
CA LEU A 86 -6.81 -0.40 2.21
C LEU A 86 -6.68 -1.77 1.53
N ALA A 87 -7.77 -2.29 0.96
CA ALA A 87 -7.77 -3.55 0.21
C ALA A 87 -6.93 -3.51 -1.09
N THR A 88 -6.41 -2.33 -1.47
CA THR A 88 -5.52 -2.20 -2.62
C THR A 88 -4.03 -2.15 -2.27
N VAL A 89 -3.69 -2.18 -0.98
CA VAL A 89 -2.31 -2.22 -0.50
C VAL A 89 -1.95 -3.67 -0.19
N TYR A 90 -0.87 -4.17 -0.79
CA TYR A 90 -0.45 -5.56 -0.69
C TYR A 90 0.84 -5.72 0.10
N ASP A 91 0.96 -6.79 0.86
CA ASP A 91 2.23 -7.11 1.51
C ASP A 91 3.27 -7.58 0.46
N PRO A 92 4.53 -7.08 0.52
CA PRO A 92 5.59 -7.43 -0.42
C PRO A 92 6.06 -8.88 -0.33
N GLU A 93 5.93 -9.50 0.84
CA GLU A 93 6.43 -10.84 1.13
C GLU A 93 5.31 -11.88 0.97
N ILE A 94 4.09 -11.51 1.41
CA ILE A 94 2.87 -12.30 1.26
C ILE A 94 1.95 -11.56 0.28
N PRO A 95 1.73 -12.04 -0.95
CA PRO A 95 1.04 -11.30 -2.02
C PRO A 95 -0.49 -11.23 -1.82
N ILE A 96 -0.94 -10.89 -0.62
CA ILE A 96 -2.33 -10.69 -0.19
C ILE A 96 -2.45 -9.25 0.35
N ASP A 97 -3.63 -8.65 0.23
CA ASP A 97 -3.86 -7.29 0.72
C ASP A 97 -3.88 -7.20 2.25
N LEU A 98 -3.53 -6.02 2.79
CA LEU A 98 -3.38 -5.82 4.23
C LEU A 98 -4.68 -6.05 5.01
N LEU A 99 -5.84 -5.80 4.39
CA LEU A 99 -7.14 -5.98 5.03
C LEU A 99 -7.46 -7.47 5.14
N SER A 100 -7.30 -8.22 4.04
CA SER A 100 -7.52 -9.67 3.99
C SER A 100 -6.49 -10.46 4.81
N LEU A 101 -5.28 -9.94 4.97
CA LEU A 101 -4.27 -10.47 5.90
C LEU A 101 -4.62 -10.24 7.38
N GLY A 102 -5.57 -9.36 7.68
CA GLY A 102 -5.92 -9.00 9.06
C GLY A 102 -4.86 -8.11 9.73
N LEU A 103 -4.11 -7.32 8.96
CA LEU A 103 -3.09 -6.41 9.50
C LEU A 103 -3.68 -5.08 9.97
N ILE A 104 -4.91 -4.76 9.57
CA ILE A 104 -5.62 -3.54 9.97
C ILE A 104 -6.50 -3.86 11.18
N TYR A 105 -6.14 -3.38 12.36
CA TYR A 105 -6.89 -3.66 13.60
C TYR A 105 -7.99 -2.64 13.84
N LYS A 106 -7.75 -1.37 13.47
CA LYS A 106 -8.72 -0.31 13.71
C LYS A 106 -8.66 0.74 12.61
N VAL A 107 -9.84 1.21 12.23
CA VAL A 107 -10.02 2.38 11.38
C VAL A 107 -10.99 3.32 12.08
N PHE A 108 -10.52 4.50 12.45
CA PHE A 108 -11.30 5.57 13.05
C PHE A 108 -11.30 6.79 12.14
N VAL A 109 -12.49 7.29 11.83
CA VAL A 109 -12.69 8.44 10.94
C VAL A 109 -13.23 9.60 11.76
N ASN A 110 -12.45 10.67 11.84
CA ASN A 110 -12.89 11.93 12.43
C ASN A 110 -13.45 12.84 11.32
N GLN A 111 -14.77 13.00 11.31
CA GLN A 111 -15.45 13.82 10.29
C GLN A 111 -15.19 15.32 10.49
N ASP A 112 -15.02 15.78 11.74
CA ASP A 112 -14.83 17.20 12.04
C ASP A 112 -13.48 17.71 11.55
N THR A 113 -12.42 16.91 11.77
CA THR A 113 -11.06 17.24 11.32
C THR A 113 -10.73 16.68 9.94
N GLN A 114 -11.61 15.85 9.37
CA GLN A 114 -11.38 15.10 8.13
C GLN A 114 -10.09 14.26 8.19
N THR A 115 -9.88 13.59 9.33
CA THR A 115 -8.69 12.79 9.61
C THR A 115 -9.05 11.31 9.73
N VAL A 116 -8.24 10.45 9.14
CA VAL A 116 -8.35 8.99 9.29
C VAL A 116 -7.20 8.48 10.14
N HIS A 117 -7.52 7.82 11.25
CA HIS A 117 -6.58 7.15 12.13
C HIS A 117 -6.67 5.64 11.93
N ILE A 118 -5.53 5.00 11.74
CA ILE A 118 -5.44 3.57 11.45
C ILE A 118 -4.44 2.94 12.40
N ASP A 119 -4.89 1.95 13.16
CA ASP A 119 -4.01 1.11 13.94
C ASP A 119 -3.78 -0.16 13.13
N MET A 120 -2.53 -0.45 12.79
CA MET A 120 -2.15 -1.62 12.03
C MET A 120 -0.97 -2.35 12.67
N THR A 121 -0.76 -3.59 12.26
CA THR A 121 0.37 -4.42 12.71
C THR A 121 1.16 -4.95 11.51
N LEU A 122 2.19 -5.74 11.80
CA LEU A 122 2.99 -6.44 10.80
C LEU A 122 2.92 -7.95 11.05
N THR A 123 3.13 -8.73 10.00
CA THR A 123 3.24 -10.19 10.08
C THR A 123 4.40 -10.64 10.98
N ALA A 124 5.44 -9.82 11.10
CA ALA A 124 6.54 -9.99 12.03
C ALA A 124 6.99 -8.64 12.62
N PRO A 125 7.20 -8.53 13.96
CA PRO A 125 7.64 -7.28 14.61
C PRO A 125 9.01 -6.77 14.14
N ALA A 126 9.88 -7.67 13.67
CA ALA A 126 11.21 -7.34 13.16
C ALA A 126 11.24 -7.07 11.64
N CYS A 127 10.07 -7.00 10.98
CA CYS A 127 10.01 -6.76 9.54
C CYS A 127 10.45 -5.31 9.24
N GLY A 128 11.54 -5.16 8.48
CA GLY A 128 12.05 -3.85 8.08
C GLY A 128 11.09 -3.05 7.19
N MET A 129 10.02 -3.67 6.68
CA MET A 129 9.06 -3.06 5.76
C MET A 129 8.02 -2.15 6.42
N GLY A 130 7.98 -2.08 7.75
CA GLY A 130 6.99 -1.27 8.49
C GLY A 130 6.83 0.16 7.96
N PRO A 131 7.92 0.96 7.85
CA PRO A 131 7.83 2.32 7.32
C PRO A 131 7.30 2.42 5.89
N VAL A 132 7.62 1.43 5.04
CA VAL A 132 7.14 1.38 3.66
C VAL A 132 5.63 1.12 3.62
N LEU A 133 5.15 0.13 4.36
CA LEU A 133 3.73 -0.21 4.42
C LEU A 133 2.89 0.91 5.04
N VAL A 134 3.38 1.54 6.11
CA VAL A 134 2.76 2.73 6.70
C VAL A 134 2.59 3.81 5.64
N GLY A 135 3.65 4.12 4.90
CA GLY A 135 3.60 5.11 3.84
C GLY A 135 2.62 4.75 2.71
N ASP A 136 2.58 3.48 2.31
CA ASP A 136 1.63 3.01 1.28
C ASP A 136 0.18 3.17 1.74
N VAL A 137 -0.11 2.81 3.00
CA VAL A 137 -1.44 3.00 3.62
C VAL A 137 -1.81 4.48 3.67
N GLU A 138 -0.91 5.34 4.17
CA GLU A 138 -1.13 6.79 4.22
C GLU A 138 -1.44 7.37 2.85
N TYR A 139 -0.64 7.01 1.85
CA TYR A 139 -0.82 7.49 0.48
C TYR A 139 -2.16 7.03 -0.09
N ARG A 140 -2.49 5.75 0.05
CA ARG A 140 -3.69 5.18 -0.55
C ARG A 140 -4.97 5.73 0.09
N VAL A 141 -4.99 5.84 1.41
CA VAL A 141 -6.14 6.39 2.15
C VAL A 141 -6.27 7.89 1.93
N SER A 142 -5.17 8.61 1.68
CA SER A 142 -5.23 10.05 1.34
C SER A 142 -5.95 10.34 0.02
N MET A 143 -6.11 9.35 -0.86
CA MET A 143 -6.87 9.50 -2.11
C MET A 143 -8.38 9.37 -1.94
N VAL A 144 -8.84 8.94 -0.75
CA VAL A 144 -10.27 8.84 -0.45
C VAL A 144 -10.87 10.24 -0.39
N PRO A 145 -12.05 10.48 -1.00
CA PRO A 145 -12.70 11.79 -0.98
C PRO A 145 -12.83 12.35 0.43
N ASN A 146 -12.61 13.66 0.55
CA ASN A 146 -12.72 14.42 1.79
C ASN A 146 -11.67 14.11 2.87
N VAL A 147 -10.74 13.18 2.67
CA VAL A 147 -9.62 12.94 3.59
C VAL A 147 -8.60 14.08 3.48
N LYS A 148 -8.29 14.74 4.60
CA LYS A 148 -7.25 15.78 4.68
C LYS A 148 -5.95 15.27 5.27
N GLN A 149 -6.03 14.33 6.21
CA GLN A 149 -4.88 13.78 6.90
C GLN A 149 -5.12 12.30 7.20
N VAL A 150 -4.06 11.51 7.08
CA VAL A 150 -4.03 10.12 7.52
C VAL A 150 -2.93 10.00 8.57
N ALA A 151 -3.21 9.27 9.64
CA ALA A 151 -2.24 8.92 10.66
C ALA A 151 -2.30 7.41 10.87
N VAL A 152 -1.18 6.75 10.68
CA VAL A 152 -1.07 5.29 10.83
C VAL A 152 -0.14 4.99 12.01
N GLU A 153 -0.61 4.16 12.93
CA GLU A 153 0.16 3.71 14.09
C GLU A 153 0.43 2.21 13.99
N LEU A 154 1.69 1.84 14.21
CA LEU A 154 2.10 0.44 14.28
C LEU A 154 1.95 -0.06 15.71
N ILE A 155 1.02 -0.99 15.90
CA ILE A 155 0.78 -1.67 17.17
C ILE A 155 1.14 -3.15 17.06
N PHE A 156 1.75 -3.69 18.11
CA PHE A 156 2.21 -5.08 18.16
C PHE A 156 1.51 -5.92 19.24
N ASP A 157 0.54 -5.32 19.92
CA ASP A 157 -0.33 -6.00 20.89
C ASP A 157 -1.80 -5.76 20.50
N PRO A 158 -2.59 -6.81 20.20
CA PRO A 158 -2.17 -8.22 20.16
C PRO A 158 -1.19 -8.51 19.01
N PRO A 159 -0.29 -9.52 19.16
CA PRO A 159 0.57 -9.94 18.06
C PRO A 159 -0.27 -10.55 16.94
N TRP A 160 0.11 -10.31 15.69
CA TRP A 160 -0.56 -10.89 14.55
C TRP A 160 -0.45 -12.43 14.55
N SER A 161 -1.53 -13.10 14.16
CA SER A 161 -1.54 -14.54 13.90
C SER A 161 -2.27 -14.82 12.59
N ARG A 162 -1.95 -15.95 11.95
CA ARG A 162 -2.61 -16.38 10.70
C ARG A 162 -4.13 -16.54 10.83
N GLU A 163 -4.63 -16.77 12.05
CA GLU A 163 -6.06 -16.86 12.34
C GLU A 163 -6.80 -15.52 12.12
N MET A 164 -6.06 -14.41 12.08
CA MET A 164 -6.61 -13.08 11.76
C MET A 164 -6.85 -12.87 10.27
N MET A 165 -6.32 -13.73 9.40
CA MET A 165 -6.57 -13.68 7.97
C MET A 165 -8.03 -14.03 7.66
N SER A 166 -8.62 -13.37 6.67
CA SER A 166 -9.91 -13.76 6.08
C SER A 166 -9.88 -15.19 5.54
N GLU A 167 -11.05 -15.85 5.46
CA GLU A 167 -11.14 -17.22 4.95
C GLU A 167 -10.58 -17.33 3.52
N GLU A 168 -10.86 -16.34 2.67
CA GLU A 168 -10.35 -16.26 1.30
C GLU A 168 -8.82 -16.16 1.26
N ALA A 169 -8.24 -15.32 2.13
CA ALA A 169 -6.79 -15.18 2.24
C ALA A 169 -6.11 -16.45 2.76
N GLN A 170 -6.72 -17.17 3.69
CA GLN A 170 -6.19 -18.44 4.19
C GLN A 170 -6.14 -19.51 3.09
N LEU A 171 -7.17 -19.53 2.22
CA LEU A 171 -7.22 -20.40 1.04
C LEU A 171 -6.14 -20.02 0.02
N GLU A 172 -5.99 -18.73 -0.28
CA GLU A 172 -4.99 -18.25 -1.24
C GLU A 172 -3.55 -18.51 -0.77
N ALA A 173 -3.29 -18.37 0.53
CA ALA A 173 -2.00 -18.70 1.13
C ALA A 173 -1.71 -20.21 1.22
N GLY A 174 -2.68 -21.08 0.85
CA GLY A 174 -2.52 -22.53 0.83
C GLY A 174 -2.51 -23.19 2.21
N ILE A 175 -3.18 -22.61 3.20
CA ILE A 175 -3.15 -23.05 4.62
C ILE A 175 -4.11 -24.25 4.88
N PHE A 176 -4.97 -24.62 3.94
CA PHE A 176 -5.80 -25.83 4.03
C PHE A 176 -5.11 -27.08 3.43
N PHE A 177 -4.07 -27.61 4.08
CA PHE A 177 -3.62 -29.01 3.90
C PHE A 177 -3.03 -29.58 5.19
#